data_AF-A0A9P5Y821-F1
#
_entry.id   AF-A0A9P5Y821-F1
#
_cell.length_a   1.000
_cell.length_b   1.000
_cell.length_c   1.000
_cell.angle_alpha   90.00
_cell.angle_beta   90.00
_cell.angle_gamma   90.00
#
_symmetry.space_group_name_H-M   'P 1'
#
loop_
_entity.id
_entity.type
_entity.pdbx_description
1 polymer ?
#
loop_
_entity_poly.entity_id
_entity_poly.type
_entity_poly.pdbx_seq_one_letter_code
_entity_poly.pdbx_strand_id
1 'polypeptide(L)'
;MSASIEDISKILASSWLSNYFYVSGFTLLIIDWLSTLDTEIKYIWNGNWGLGKALFLLTRYPIFAERMLGTYDRMSHSIPASLCPRLLIAINCKSR
;
A
#
# COMPACT_ATOMS: atom_id res chain seq x y z
N MET A 1 30.84 -1.56 -16.35
CA MET A 1 30.26 -2.40 -15.29
C MET A 1 29.95 -1.58 -14.02
N SER A 2 30.80 -0.63 -13.59
CA SER A 2 30.52 0.28 -12.45
C SER A 2 29.33 1.22 -12.66
N ALA A 3 29.16 1.78 -13.87
CA ALA A 3 28.05 2.69 -14.18
C ALA A 3 26.65 2.06 -13.96
N SER A 4 26.47 0.78 -14.30
CA SER A 4 25.19 0.08 -14.06
C SER A 4 24.89 -0.15 -12.58
N ILE A 5 25.91 -0.32 -11.73
CA ILE A 5 25.71 -0.54 -10.29
C ILE A 5 25.19 0.73 -9.61
N GLU A 6 25.68 1.91 -10.04
CA GLU A 6 25.23 3.20 -9.52
C GLU A 6 23.76 3.45 -9.84
N ASP A 7 23.32 3.18 -11.07
CA ASP A 7 21.91 3.34 -11.46
C ASP A 7 20.99 2.38 -10.70
N ILE A 8 21.42 1.12 -10.52
CA ILE A 8 20.68 0.12 -9.74
C ILE A 8 20.52 0.58 -8.29
N SER A 9 21.56 1.14 -7.67
CA SER A 9 21.48 1.63 -6.29
C SER A 9 20.49 2.78 -6.12
N LYS A 10 20.42 3.71 -7.10
CA LYS A 10 19.45 4.82 -7.11
C LYS A 10 18.02 4.33 -7.28
N ILE A 11 17.81 3.34 -8.14
CA ILE A 11 16.48 2.73 -8.37
C ILE A 11 16.01 2.00 -7.10
N LEU A 12 16.89 1.25 -6.45
CA LEU A 12 16.57 0.61 -5.18
C LEU A 12 16.24 1.66 -4.13
N ALA A 13 17.11 2.65 -3.90
CA ALA A 13 16.89 3.69 -2.89
C ALA A 13 15.55 4.43 -3.06
N SER A 14 15.19 4.79 -4.29
CA SER A 14 13.90 5.42 -4.58
C SER A 14 12.70 4.49 -4.34
N SER A 15 12.83 3.19 -4.63
CA SER A 15 11.82 2.19 -4.33
C SER A 15 11.58 2.03 -2.82
N TRP A 16 12.65 1.89 -2.02
CA TRP A 16 12.54 1.80 -0.56
C TRP A 16 11.88 3.04 0.03
N LEU A 17 12.33 4.23 -0.39
CA LEU A 17 11.77 5.50 0.07
C LEU A 17 10.27 5.60 -0.23
N SER A 18 9.85 5.21 -1.44
CA SER A 18 8.43 5.18 -1.82
C SER A 18 7.63 4.23 -0.92
N ASN A 19 8.13 3.02 -0.65
CA ASN A 19 7.47 2.07 0.24
C ASN A 19 7.30 2.63 1.66
N TYR A 20 8.31 3.27 2.22
CA TYR A 20 8.21 3.92 3.53
C TYR A 20 7.17 5.04 3.55
N PHE A 21 7.08 5.85 2.49
CA PHE A 21 6.06 6.88 2.36
C PHE A 21 4.64 6.30 2.25
N TYR A 22 4.47 5.18 1.54
CA TYR A 22 3.17 4.52 1.45
C TYR A 22 2.71 3.98 2.80
N VAL A 23 3.60 3.31 3.53
CA VAL A 23 3.29 2.77 4.86
C VAL A 23 3.04 3.90 5.86
N SER A 24 3.87 4.95 5.88
CA SER A 24 3.67 6.09 6.78
C SER A 24 2.37 6.84 6.49
N GLY A 25 2.05 7.07 5.22
CA GLY A 25 0.78 7.67 4.80
C GLY A 25 -0.44 6.83 5.21
N PHE A 26 -0.32 5.50 5.17
CA PHE A 26 -1.37 4.59 5.65
C PHE A 26 -1.53 4.65 7.18
N THR A 27 -0.43 4.67 7.93
CA THR A 27 -0.47 4.84 9.39
C THR A 27 -1.10 6.17 9.80
N LEU A 28 -0.76 7.27 9.12
CA LEU A 28 -1.36 8.58 9.36
C LEU A 28 -2.88 8.56 9.10
N LEU A 29 -3.32 7.90 8.03
CA LEU A 29 -4.74 7.72 7.74
C LEU A 29 -5.47 6.98 8.86
N ILE A 30 -4.86 5.92 9.41
CA ILE A 30 -5.44 5.18 10.55
C ILE A 30 -5.54 6.06 11.78
N ILE A 31 -4.49 6.84 12.09
CA ILE A 31 -4.48 7.73 13.26
C ILE A 31 -5.58 8.79 13.15
N ASP A 32 -5.68 9.46 12.00
CA ASP A 32 -6.71 10.47 11.72
C ASP A 32 -8.13 9.87 11.83
N TRP A 33 -8.30 8.64 11.34
CA TRP A 33 -9.55 7.91 11.47
C TRP A 33 -9.89 7.55 12.91
N LEU A 34 -8.95 7.02 13.69
CA LEU A 34 -9.18 6.69 15.10
C LEU A 34 -9.56 7.91 15.92
N SER A 35 -8.96 9.08 15.65
CA SER A 35 -9.30 10.33 16.34
C SER A 35 -10.72 10.81 16.03
N THR A 36 -11.23 10.54 14.83
CA THR A 36 -12.58 10.94 14.42
C THR A 36 -13.62 9.85 14.67
N LEU A 37 -13.19 8.61 14.94
CA LEU A 37 -14.07 7.46 15.19
C LEU A 37 -14.94 7.63 16.44
N ASP A 38 -14.41 8.22 17.52
CA ASP A 38 -15.18 8.44 18.75
C ASP A 38 -16.43 9.29 18.50
N THR A 39 -16.26 10.39 17.76
CA THR A 39 -17.36 11.27 17.37
C THR A 39 -18.28 10.60 16.35
N GLU A 40 -17.74 9.84 15.39
CA GLU A 40 -18.59 9.04 14.48
C GLU A 40 -19.48 8.07 15.23
N ILE A 41 -18.94 7.29 16.18
CA ILE A 41 -19.71 6.29 16.91
C ILE A 41 -20.84 6.97 17.68
N LYS A 42 -20.53 8.10 18.33
CA LYS A 42 -21.50 8.87 19.10
C LYS A 42 -22.63 9.45 18.24
N TYR A 43 -22.33 10.00 17.07
CA TYR A 43 -23.31 10.78 16.27
C TYR A 43 -23.89 10.02 15.08
N ILE A 44 -23.11 9.14 14.45
CA ILE A 44 -23.49 8.43 13.23
C ILE A 44 -23.94 7.00 13.56
N TRP A 45 -23.21 6.27 14.40
CA TRP A 45 -23.52 4.86 14.65
C TRP A 45 -24.75 4.66 15.53
N ASN A 46 -24.97 5.56 16.49
CA ASN A 46 -26.13 5.53 17.37
C ASN A 46 -27.40 6.16 16.73
N GLY A 47 -27.27 6.73 15.53
CA GLY A 47 -28.38 7.33 14.78
C GLY A 47 -29.15 6.30 13.95
N ASN A 48 -30.39 6.65 13.59
CA ASN A 48 -31.21 5.83 12.69
C ASN A 48 -30.51 5.59 11.35
N TRP A 49 -30.64 4.39 10.79
CA TRP A 49 -30.10 4.08 9.46
C TRP A 49 -30.84 4.88 8.39
N GLY A 50 -30.15 5.89 7.85
CA GLY A 50 -30.63 6.75 6.78
C GLY A 50 -29.64 6.83 5.62
N LEU A 51 -30.08 7.48 4.54
CA LEU A 51 -29.30 7.62 3.30
C LEU A 51 -27.94 8.32 3.54
N GLY A 52 -27.90 9.28 4.47
CA GLY A 52 -26.67 9.95 4.88
C GLY A 52 -25.64 9.02 5.53
N LYS A 53 -26.08 8.07 6.38
CA LYS A 53 -25.19 7.08 7.02
C LYS A 53 -24.63 6.09 5.99
N ALA A 54 -25.43 5.68 5.02
CA ALA A 54 -24.98 4.82 3.93
C ALA A 54 -23.96 5.51 3.02
N LEU A 55 -24.25 6.75 2.59
CA LEU A 55 -23.31 7.55 1.78
C LEU A 55 -21.99 7.81 2.52
N PHE A 56 -22.08 8.08 3.83
CA PHE A 56 -20.91 8.28 4.68
C PHE A 56 -20.01 7.05 4.75
N LEU A 57 -20.61 5.88 4.99
CA LEU A 57 -19.84 4.62 5.02
C LEU A 57 -19.23 4.30 3.64
N LEU A 58 -19.98 4.53 2.55
CA LEU A 58 -19.52 4.30 1.18
C LEU A 58 -18.44 5.27 0.72
N THR A 59 -18.35 6.47 1.26
CA THR A 59 -17.26 7.41 0.90
C THR A 59 -16.02 7.19 1.75
N ARG A 60 -16.19 6.77 3.01
CA ARG A 60 -15.08 6.71 3.97
C ARG A 60 -14.35 5.37 4.00
N TYR A 61 -15.07 4.25 3.89
CA TYR A 61 -14.48 2.92 4.07
C TYR A 61 -13.75 2.35 2.84
N PRO A 62 -14.14 2.67 1.58
CA PRO A 62 -13.40 2.18 0.41
C PRO A 62 -11.97 2.68 0.33
N ILE A 63 -11.68 3.88 0.85
CA ILE A 63 -10.33 4.43 0.90
C ILE A 63 -9.39 3.49 1.68
N PHE A 64 -9.86 2.83 2.74
CA PHE A 64 -9.05 1.84 3.45
C PHE A 64 -8.76 0.61 2.60
N ALA A 65 -9.75 0.11 1.87
CA ALA A 65 -9.58 -1.04 0.98
C ALA A 65 -8.61 -0.71 -0.15
N GLU A 66 -8.74 0.45 -0.78
CA GLU A 66 -7.80 0.92 -1.81
C GLU A 66 -6.39 1.09 -1.27
N ARG A 67 -6.23 1.69 -0.09
CA ARG A 67 -4.90 1.89 0.51
C ARG A 67 -4.26 0.58 0.96
N MET A 68 -5.04 -0.37 1.47
CA MET A 68 -4.55 -1.73 1.76
C MET A 68 -4.13 -2.44 0.48
N LEU A 69 -4.97 -2.48 -0.56
CA LEU A 69 -4.59 -3.13 -1.83
C LEU A 69 -3.33 -2.50 -2.45
N GLY A 70 -3.23 -1.18 -2.41
CA GLY A 70 -2.08 -0.46 -2.94
C GLY A 70 -0.77 -0.80 -2.22
N THR A 71 -0.78 -0.97 -0.89
CA THR A 71 0.42 -1.38 -0.16
C THR A 71 0.76 -2.86 -0.41
N TYR A 72 -0.24 -3.74 -0.50
CA TYR A 72 -0.03 -5.15 -0.84
C TYR A 72 0.56 -5.34 -2.24
N ASP A 73 0.04 -4.62 -3.25
CA ASP A 73 0.57 -4.68 -4.62
C ASP A 73 2.02 -4.17 -4.70
N ARG A 74 2.35 -3.11 -3.97
CA ARG A 74 3.71 -2.58 -3.89
C ARG A 74 4.67 -3.56 -3.23
N MET A 75 4.24 -4.23 -2.16
CA MET A 75 5.04 -5.27 -1.51
C MET A 75 5.19 -6.53 -2.37
N SER A 76 4.13 -6.95 -3.08
CA SER A 76 4.20 -8.14 -3.94
C SER A 76 5.09 -7.94 -5.16
N HIS A 77 5.13 -6.72 -5.71
CA HIS A 77 6.09 -6.33 -6.75
C HIS A 77 7.51 -6.08 -6.23
N SER A 78 7.73 -6.05 -4.91
CA SER A 78 9.07 -6.00 -4.31
C SER A 78 9.70 -7.40 -4.33
N ILE A 79 10.06 -7.85 -5.54
CA ILE A 79 10.78 -9.11 -5.73
C ILE A 79 12.13 -8.98 -5.02
N PRO A 80 12.43 -9.82 -4.01
CA PRO A 80 13.70 -9.74 -3.31
C PRO A 80 14.84 -10.05 -4.28
N ALA A 81 15.95 -9.30 -4.19
CA ALA A 81 17.10 -9.43 -5.09
C ALA A 81 17.70 -10.86 -5.13
N SER A 82 17.44 -11.68 -4.11
CA SER A 82 17.80 -13.09 -4.03
C SER A 82 17.04 -13.98 -5.04
N LEU A 83 15.89 -13.51 -5.55
CA LEU A 83 15.09 -14.22 -6.54
C LEU A 83 15.53 -13.92 -7.99
N CYS A 84 16.27 -12.83 -8.24
CA CYS A 84 16.78 -12.49 -9.58
C CYS A 84 17.56 -13.64 -10.24
N PRO A 85 18.57 -14.27 -9.59
CA PRO A 85 19.27 -15.39 -10.23
C PRO A 85 18.34 -16.59 -10.48
N ARG A 86 17.35 -16.82 -9.61
CA ARG A 86 16.38 -17.93 -9.77
C ARG A 86 15.38 -17.67 -10.89
N LEU A 87 14.92 -16.43 -11.06
CA LEU A 87 14.00 -16.04 -12.12
C LEU A 87 14.69 -16.08 -13.48
N LEU A 88 15.95 -15.62 -13.56
CA LEU A 88 16.76 -15.67 -14.78
C LEU A 88 17.02 -17.12 -15.22
N ILE A 89 17.31 -18.01 -14.26
CA ILE A 89 17.44 -19.45 -14.52
C ILE A 89 16.10 -20.04 -14.98
N ALA A 90 14.98 -19.70 -14.33
CA ALA A 90 13.66 -20.23 -14.69
C ALA A 90 13.20 -19.79 -16.09
N ILE A 91 13.41 -18.53 -16.47
CA ILE A 91 13.09 -18.00 -17.81
C ILE A 91 13.97 -18.67 -18.86
N ASN A 92 15.28 -18.79 -18.60
CA ASN A 92 16.21 -19.42 -19.54
C ASN A 92 15.97 -20.94 -19.68
N CYS A 93 15.50 -21.61 -18.63
CA CYS A 93 15.07 -23.01 -18.70
C CYS A 93 13.74 -23.19 -19.44
N LYS A 94 12.82 -22.22 -19.41
CA LYS A 94 11.56 -22.32 -20.15
C LYS A 94 11.70 -21.98 -21.64
N SER A 95 12.78 -21.29 -22.01
CA SER A 95 13.09 -20.93 -23.40
C SER A 95 13.87 -22.01 -24.17
N ARG A 96 14.11 -23.19 -23.57
CA ARG A 96 14.83 -24.29 -24.21
C ARG A 96 13.96 -25.54 -24.31
#